data_AF-A0A7L7Z5H7-F1
#
_entry.id   AF-A0A7L7Z5H7-F1
#
_cell.length_a   1.000
_cell.length_b   1.000
_cell.length_c   1.000
_cell.angle_alpha   90.00
_cell.angle_beta   90.00
_cell.angle_gamma   90.00
#
_symmetry.space_group_name_H-M   'P 1'
#
loop_
_entity.id
_entity.type
_entity.pdbx_description
1 polymer ?
#
loop_
_entity_poly.entity_id
_entity_poly.type
_entity_poly.pdbx_seq_one_letter_code
_entity_poly.pdbx_strand_id
1 'polypeptide(L)'
;MQWWNDLLDALASERGTKLLSGVVVPFVAIVVAGVLAALIARGATQRILTRHDREVKAAAIAVLVDAARQASVWDGLTPQERVLADRAAGEADIRIRLLPVKGAATAATWAAHEITEFKRGSGSFGFQFDTQLAEFRDRIVEWQHHPGRARKIFQGDIARWQFEDDAPAEPTAPARSDARPAETTAVAPVPVPWRPGSDDQPAAERRVESPDEQYSPPVPYSAAANSRSAEEERR
;
A
#
# COMPACT_ATOMS: atom_id res chain seq x y z
N MET A 1 29.93 55.79 8.38
CA MET A 1 31.21 55.08 8.57
C MET A 1 31.73 55.27 10.00
N GLN A 2 31.77 56.50 10.56
CA GLN A 2 32.17 56.73 11.96
C GLN A 2 31.31 55.99 13.00
N TRP A 3 29.98 56.03 12.88
CA TRP A 3 29.09 55.34 13.82
C TRP A 3 29.31 53.83 13.94
N TRP A 4 29.84 53.20 12.88
CA TRP A 4 30.17 51.78 12.87
C TRP A 4 31.47 51.49 13.61
N ASN A 5 32.48 52.35 13.45
CA ASN A 5 33.72 52.24 14.19
C ASN A 5 33.53 52.59 15.67
N ASP A 6 32.73 53.61 15.99
CA ASP A 6 32.43 53.98 17.38
C ASP A 6 31.72 52.84 18.14
N LEU A 7 30.87 52.08 17.44
CA LEU A 7 30.22 50.89 17.97
C LEU A 7 31.21 49.75 18.19
N LEU A 8 32.13 49.51 17.24
CA LEU A 8 33.17 48.49 17.36
C LEU A 8 34.14 48.81 18.49
N ASP A 9 34.56 50.06 18.64
CA ASP A 9 35.42 50.53 19.72
C ASP A 9 34.73 50.43 21.09
N ALA A 10 33.43 50.75 21.15
CA ALA A 10 32.64 50.56 22.36
C ALA A 10 32.49 49.07 22.74
N LEU A 11 32.32 48.17 21.76
CA LEU A 11 32.29 46.71 21.97
C LEU A 11 33.65 46.16 22.40
N ALA A 12 34.75 46.72 21.87
CA ALA A 12 36.11 46.33 22.16
C ALA A 12 36.63 46.84 23.52
N SER A 13 35.95 47.82 24.14
CA SER A 13 36.25 48.29 25.50
C SER A 13 36.16 47.17 26.56
N GLU A 14 36.85 47.30 27.70
CA GLU A 14 36.84 46.29 28.79
C GLU A 14 35.45 45.96 29.35
N ARG A 15 34.50 46.91 29.26
CA ARG A 15 33.11 46.70 29.68
C ARG A 15 32.31 46.01 28.57
N GLY A 16 32.55 46.36 27.31
CA GLY A 16 31.96 45.71 26.14
C GLY A 16 32.38 44.25 26.02
N THR A 17 33.67 43.95 26.16
CA THR A 17 34.21 42.59 26.08
C THR A 17 33.70 41.66 27.19
N LYS A 18 33.52 42.15 28.42
CA LYS A 18 32.91 41.37 29.52
C LYS A 18 31.44 41.03 29.27
N LEU A 19 30.65 41.97 28.74
CA LEU A 19 29.25 41.73 28.39
C LEU A 19 29.11 40.82 27.16
N LEU A 20 30.00 41.01 26.18
CA LEU A 20 30.06 40.20 24.97
C LEU A 20 30.35 38.74 25.32
N SER A 21 31.39 38.47 26.11
CA SER A 21 31.78 37.11 26.49
C SER A 21 30.84 36.46 27.51
N GLY A 22 30.30 37.24 28.46
CA GLY A 22 29.49 36.71 29.56
C GLY A 22 28.03 36.44 29.19
N VAL A 23 27.44 37.23 28.27
CA VAL A 23 25.99 37.18 28.00
C VAL A 23 25.68 37.06 26.51
N VAL A 24 26.30 37.88 25.66
CA VAL A 24 25.92 37.94 24.24
C VAL A 24 26.37 36.68 23.50
N VAL A 25 27.62 36.25 23.68
CA VAL A 25 28.15 35.02 23.08
C VAL A 25 27.34 33.79 23.47
N PRO A 26 27.05 33.49 24.75
CA PRO A 26 26.22 32.33 25.09
C PRO A 26 24.78 32.46 24.57
N PHE A 27 24.20 33.67 24.56
CA PHE A 27 22.88 33.88 23.99
C PHE A 27 22.85 33.57 22.48
N VAL A 28 23.80 34.11 21.71
CA VAL A 28 23.91 33.83 20.26
C VAL A 28 24.20 32.35 20.03
N ALA A 29 25.05 31.72 20.85
CA ALA A 29 25.33 30.29 20.75
C ALA A 29 24.05 29.45 20.94
N ILE A 30 23.20 29.78 21.91
CA ILE A 30 21.91 29.11 22.14
C ILE A 30 20.98 29.32 20.95
N VAL A 31 20.90 30.55 20.40
CA VAL A 31 20.06 30.85 19.23
C VAL A 31 20.53 30.05 18.02
N VAL A 32 21.84 30.06 17.71
CA VAL A 32 22.41 29.33 16.59
C VAL A 32 22.23 27.82 16.77
N ALA A 33 22.45 27.29 17.98
CA ALA A 33 22.20 25.89 18.29
C ALA A 33 20.72 25.52 18.08
N GLY A 34 19.78 26.36 18.52
CA GLY A 34 18.34 26.17 18.31
C GLY A 34 17.94 26.17 16.84
N VAL A 35 18.50 27.10 16.04
CA VAL A 35 18.26 27.17 14.59
C VAL A 35 18.81 25.92 13.90
N LEU A 36 20.04 25.50 14.23
CA LEU A 36 20.65 24.28 13.67
C LEU A 36 19.84 23.04 14.02
N ALA A 37 19.43 22.90 15.29
CA ALA A 37 18.59 21.80 15.74
C ALA A 37 17.26 21.75 14.98
N ALA A 38 16.59 22.90 14.79
CA ALA A 38 15.35 22.98 14.05
C ALA A 38 15.50 22.60 12.57
N LEU A 39 16.60 23.00 11.92
CA LEU A 39 16.88 22.64 10.52
C LEU A 39 17.14 21.14 10.36
N ILE A 40 17.90 20.54 11.28
CA ILE A 40 18.15 19.09 11.28
C ILE A 40 16.85 18.33 11.52
N ALA A 41 16.05 18.74 12.51
CA ALA A 41 14.76 18.13 12.82
C ALA A 41 13.82 18.17 11.59
N ARG A 42 13.69 19.33 10.94
CA ARG A 42 12.87 19.48 9.74
C ARG A 42 13.34 18.58 8.60
N GLY A 43 14.64 18.50 8.38
CA GLY A 43 15.23 17.62 7.36
C GLY A 43 14.96 16.13 7.64
N ALA A 44 15.09 15.71 8.90
CA ALA A 44 14.82 14.33 9.32
C ALA A 44 13.35 13.94 9.12
N THR A 45 12.41 14.79 9.54
CA THR A 45 10.96 14.53 9.38
C THR A 45 10.57 14.41 7.91
N GLN A 46 11.05 15.32 7.06
CA GLN A 46 10.77 15.28 5.62
C GLN A 46 11.36 14.02 4.96
N ARG A 47 12.55 13.59 5.39
CA ARG A 47 13.17 12.36 4.90
C ARG A 47 12.39 11.11 5.31
N ILE A 48 11.85 11.06 6.52
CA ILE A 48 11.04 9.93 7.00
C ILE A 48 9.73 9.86 6.22
N LEU A 49 9.04 10.99 6.04
CA LEU A 49 7.78 11.05 5.31
C LEU A 49 7.96 10.62 3.85
N THR A 50 8.99 11.12 3.17
CA THR A 50 9.27 10.72 1.78
C THR A 50 9.67 9.25 1.62
N ARG A 51 10.27 8.63 2.64
CA ARG A 51 10.54 7.18 2.66
C ARG A 51 9.25 6.38 2.83
N HIS A 52 8.42 6.73 3.81
CA HIS A 52 7.13 6.08 4.02
C HIS A 52 6.22 6.19 2.80
N ASP A 53 6.17 7.36 2.15
CA ASP A 53 5.41 7.53 0.90
C ASP A 53 5.87 6.58 -0.21
N ARG A 54 7.18 6.34 -0.32
CA ARG A 54 7.74 5.40 -1.30
C ARG A 54 7.43 3.96 -0.93
N GLU A 55 7.54 3.61 0.34
CA GLU A 55 7.22 2.28 0.87
C GLU A 55 5.75 1.94 0.68
N VAL A 56 4.83 2.85 1.01
CA VAL A 56 3.38 2.65 0.82
C VAL A 56 3.05 2.43 -0.65
N LYS A 57 3.63 3.23 -1.55
CA LYS A 57 3.43 3.05 -3.00
C LYS A 57 4.00 1.73 -3.50
N ALA A 58 5.22 1.37 -3.10
CA ALA A 58 5.84 0.11 -3.49
C ALA A 58 5.06 -1.10 -2.95
N ALA A 59 4.59 -1.04 -1.70
CA ALA A 59 3.77 -2.09 -1.10
C ALA A 59 2.44 -2.25 -1.82
N ALA A 60 1.75 -1.16 -2.18
CA ALA A 60 0.51 -1.21 -2.94
C ALA A 60 0.72 -1.86 -4.33
N ILE A 61 1.81 -1.51 -5.02
CA ILE A 61 2.17 -2.11 -6.31
C ILE A 61 2.50 -3.60 -6.15
N ALA A 62 3.25 -3.97 -5.11
CA ALA A 62 3.58 -5.37 -4.84
C ALA A 62 2.33 -6.22 -4.61
N VAL A 63 1.36 -5.73 -3.83
CA VAL A 63 0.09 -6.42 -3.61
C VAL A 63 -0.73 -6.54 -4.90
N LEU A 64 -0.72 -5.51 -5.76
CA LEU A 64 -1.37 -5.57 -7.07
C LEU A 64 -0.74 -6.59 -8.01
N VAL A 65 0.60 -6.63 -8.07
CA VAL A 65 1.33 -7.59 -8.91
C VAL A 65 1.15 -9.02 -8.40
N ASP A 66 1.08 -9.21 -7.08
CA ASP A 66 0.77 -10.51 -6.48
C ASP A 66 -0.65 -10.97 -6.86
N ALA A 67 -1.64 -10.08 -6.78
CA ALA A 67 -3.01 -10.38 -7.23
C ALA A 67 -3.06 -10.72 -8.73
N ALA A 68 -2.30 -10.02 -9.58
CA ALA A 68 -2.19 -10.34 -11.00
C ALA A 68 -1.55 -11.72 -11.26
N ARG A 69 -0.54 -12.10 -10.47
CA ARG A 69 0.04 -13.45 -10.53
C ARG A 69 -0.98 -14.52 -10.10
N GLN A 70 -1.75 -14.30 -9.04
CA GLN A 70 -2.80 -15.25 -8.64
C GLN A 70 -3.89 -15.39 -9.71
N ALA A 71 -4.25 -14.29 -10.37
CA ALA A 71 -5.18 -14.31 -11.50
C ALA A 71 -4.70 -15.16 -12.68
N SER A 72 -3.39 -15.26 -12.91
CA SER A 72 -2.83 -16.04 -14.02
C SER A 72 -2.95 -17.55 -13.89
N VAL A 73 -3.10 -18.04 -12.66
CA VAL A 73 -3.26 -19.47 -12.35
C VAL A 73 -4.71 -19.80 -12.00
N TRP A 74 -5.64 -18.90 -12.29
CA TRP A 74 -7.03 -18.95 -11.85
C TRP A 74 -7.72 -20.29 -12.13
N ASP A 75 -7.53 -20.85 -13.32
CA ASP A 75 -8.13 -22.13 -13.71
C ASP A 75 -7.65 -23.31 -12.85
N GLY A 76 -6.40 -23.28 -12.39
CA GLY A 76 -5.81 -24.28 -11.51
C GLY A 76 -6.18 -24.14 -10.03
N LEU A 77 -6.80 -23.02 -9.62
CA LEU A 77 -7.19 -22.78 -8.24
C LEU A 77 -8.49 -23.53 -7.90
N THR A 78 -8.56 -24.06 -6.67
CA THR A 78 -9.79 -24.61 -6.09
C THR A 78 -10.84 -23.50 -5.85
N PRO A 79 -12.13 -23.83 -5.70
CA PRO A 79 -13.16 -22.83 -5.44
C PRO A 79 -12.90 -21.95 -4.20
N GLN A 80 -12.29 -22.51 -3.14
CA GLN A 80 -11.96 -21.71 -1.95
C GLN A 80 -10.79 -20.76 -2.20
N GLU A 81 -9.75 -21.20 -2.91
CA GLU A 81 -8.60 -20.36 -3.27
C GLU A 81 -9.03 -19.21 -4.20
N ARG A 82 -9.97 -19.46 -5.11
CA ARG A 82 -10.55 -18.41 -5.98
C ARG A 82 -11.20 -17.28 -5.18
N VAL A 83 -11.92 -17.59 -4.10
CA VAL A 83 -12.52 -16.57 -3.22
C VAL A 83 -11.45 -15.75 -2.49
N LEU A 84 -10.37 -16.39 -2.05
CA LEU A 84 -9.24 -15.69 -1.41
C LEU A 84 -8.51 -14.79 -2.41
N ALA A 85 -8.26 -15.29 -3.63
CA ALA A 85 -7.65 -14.52 -4.71
C ALA A 85 -8.50 -13.31 -5.12
N ASP A 86 -9.83 -13.46 -5.20
CA ASP A 86 -10.73 -12.33 -5.48
C ASP A 86 -10.70 -11.29 -4.37
N ARG A 87 -10.66 -11.71 -3.09
CA ARG A 87 -10.49 -10.78 -1.97
C ARG A 87 -9.15 -10.04 -2.04
N ALA A 88 -8.06 -10.74 -2.37
CA ALA A 88 -6.74 -10.14 -2.52
C ALA A 88 -6.71 -9.12 -3.68
N ALA A 89 -7.35 -9.43 -4.81
CA ALA A 89 -7.49 -8.51 -5.93
C ALA A 89 -8.33 -7.27 -5.56
N GLY A 90 -9.42 -7.46 -4.81
CA GLY A 90 -10.22 -6.35 -4.29
C GLY A 90 -9.45 -5.45 -3.32
N GLU A 91 -8.66 -6.03 -2.42
CA GLU A 91 -7.79 -5.28 -1.51
C GLU A 91 -6.72 -4.49 -2.28
N ALA A 92 -6.11 -5.10 -3.29
CA ALA A 92 -5.13 -4.45 -4.15
C ALA A 92 -5.74 -3.23 -4.88
N ASP A 93 -6.92 -3.39 -5.49
CA ASP A 93 -7.63 -2.30 -6.18
C ASP A 93 -7.90 -1.13 -5.23
N ILE A 94 -8.41 -1.40 -4.03
CA ILE A 94 -8.66 -0.37 -3.01
C ILE A 94 -7.37 0.35 -2.63
N ARG A 95 -6.29 -0.39 -2.36
CA ARG A 95 -4.98 0.20 -2.02
C ARG A 95 -4.49 1.13 -3.11
N ILE A 96 -4.59 0.75 -4.38
CA ILE A 96 -4.19 1.59 -5.52
C ILE A 96 -5.06 2.83 -5.62
N ARG A 97 -6.38 2.72 -5.48
CA ARG A 97 -7.30 3.87 -5.55
C ARG A 97 -7.06 4.90 -4.46
N LEU A 98 -6.63 4.46 -3.28
CA LEU A 98 -6.35 5.32 -2.12
C LEU A 98 -4.95 5.96 -2.18
N LEU A 99 -4.10 5.59 -3.13
CA LEU A 99 -2.79 6.21 -3.26
C LEU A 99 -2.91 7.70 -3.61
N PRO A 100 -2.10 8.59 -2.98
CA PRO A 100 -2.04 10.01 -3.32
C PRO A 100 -1.19 10.23 -4.59
N VAL A 101 -1.60 9.61 -5.70
CA VAL A 101 -0.94 9.67 -7.01
C VAL A 101 -1.94 10.07 -8.08
N LYS A 102 -1.54 10.96 -8.97
CA LYS A 102 -2.40 11.42 -10.06
C LYS A 102 -2.84 10.25 -10.93
N GLY A 103 -4.16 10.12 -11.12
CA GLY A 103 -4.71 9.05 -11.95
C GLY A 103 -4.78 7.68 -11.26
N ALA A 104 -4.66 7.60 -9.94
CA ALA A 104 -4.84 6.37 -9.15
C ALA A 104 -6.11 5.58 -9.53
N ALA A 105 -7.26 6.25 -9.58
CA ALA A 105 -8.52 5.60 -9.97
C ALA A 105 -8.48 5.04 -11.41
N THR A 106 -7.82 5.74 -12.34
CA THR A 106 -7.65 5.28 -13.72
C THR A 106 -6.72 4.07 -13.79
N ALA A 107 -5.59 4.12 -13.09
CA ALA A 107 -4.64 3.00 -13.02
C ALA A 107 -5.29 1.76 -12.38
N ALA A 108 -6.09 1.95 -11.33
CA ALA A 108 -6.85 0.87 -10.70
C ALA A 108 -7.86 0.24 -11.67
N THR A 109 -8.65 1.05 -12.39
CA THR A 109 -9.60 0.54 -13.40
C THR A 109 -8.88 -0.20 -14.54
N TRP A 110 -7.76 0.34 -15.03
CA TRP A 110 -6.94 -0.33 -16.04
C TRP A 110 -6.41 -1.67 -15.52
N ALA A 111 -5.86 -1.69 -14.30
CA ALA A 111 -5.33 -2.92 -13.71
C ALA A 111 -6.41 -3.98 -13.44
N ALA A 112 -7.62 -3.57 -13.04
CA ALA A 112 -8.74 -4.50 -12.83
C ALA A 112 -9.13 -5.20 -14.13
N HIS A 113 -9.09 -4.49 -15.26
CA HIS A 113 -9.32 -5.09 -16.58
C HIS A 113 -8.22 -6.09 -16.93
N GLU A 114 -6.95 -5.71 -16.83
CA GLU A 114 -5.80 -6.61 -17.09
C GLU A 114 -5.84 -7.88 -16.22
N ILE A 115 -6.16 -7.74 -14.93
CA ILE A 115 -6.32 -8.88 -14.02
C ILE A 115 -7.47 -9.78 -14.50
N THR A 116 -8.55 -9.22 -15.02
CA THR A 116 -9.67 -10.00 -15.59
C THR A 116 -9.22 -10.74 -16.85
N GLU A 117 -8.42 -10.12 -17.70
CA GLU A 117 -7.83 -10.77 -18.88
C GLU A 117 -6.87 -11.90 -18.48
N PHE A 118 -6.08 -11.72 -17.42
CA PHE A 118 -5.25 -12.80 -16.86
C PHE A 118 -6.09 -13.98 -16.37
N LYS A 119 -7.22 -13.73 -15.71
CA LYS A 119 -8.17 -14.79 -15.30
C LYS A 119 -8.79 -15.50 -16.50
N ARG A 120 -9.12 -14.76 -17.57
CA ARG A 120 -9.73 -15.33 -18.79
C ARG A 120 -8.75 -16.24 -19.53
N GLY A 121 -7.49 -15.84 -19.66
CA GLY A 121 -6.49 -16.63 -20.38
C GLY A 121 -5.69 -17.60 -19.51
N SER A 122 -5.94 -17.72 -18.21
CA SER A 122 -5.13 -18.50 -17.25
C SER A 122 -4.89 -19.95 -17.66
N GLY A 123 -5.86 -20.58 -18.35
CA GLY A 123 -5.71 -21.96 -18.84
C GLY A 123 -4.81 -22.10 -20.08
N SER A 124 -4.49 -20.98 -20.76
CA SER A 124 -3.79 -20.95 -22.05
C SER A 124 -2.38 -20.34 -21.98
N PHE A 125 -2.06 -19.56 -20.94
CA PHE A 125 -0.93 -18.63 -21.01
C PHE A 125 0.48 -19.24 -20.99
N GLY A 126 0.66 -20.51 -20.61
CA GLY A 126 1.96 -21.20 -20.67
C GLY A 126 3.17 -20.34 -20.27
N PHE A 127 4.23 -20.33 -21.09
CA PHE A 127 5.43 -19.50 -20.89
C PHE A 127 5.25 -18.00 -21.23
N GLN A 128 4.14 -17.61 -21.86
CA GLN A 128 3.91 -16.21 -22.27
C GLN A 128 3.46 -15.34 -21.10
N PHE A 129 2.93 -15.95 -20.03
CA PHE A 129 2.45 -15.22 -18.87
C PHE A 129 3.54 -14.36 -18.22
N ASP A 130 4.75 -14.89 -18.05
CA ASP A 130 5.84 -14.13 -17.40
C ASP A 130 6.17 -12.83 -18.15
N THR A 131 6.00 -12.82 -19.48
CA THR A 131 6.18 -11.62 -20.30
C THR A 131 5.03 -10.63 -20.08
N GLN A 132 3.78 -11.11 -20.12
CA GLN A 132 2.60 -10.27 -19.85
C GLN A 132 2.62 -9.68 -18.44
N LEU A 133 3.01 -10.46 -17.45
CA LEU A 133 3.15 -10.00 -16.07
C LEU A 133 4.27 -8.96 -15.92
N ALA A 134 5.39 -9.16 -16.62
CA ALA A 134 6.48 -8.18 -16.62
C ALA A 134 6.03 -6.86 -17.25
N GLU A 135 5.33 -6.89 -18.39
CA GLU A 135 4.78 -5.68 -19.00
C GLU A 135 3.78 -4.99 -18.08
N PHE A 136 2.84 -5.74 -17.49
CA PHE A 136 1.88 -5.21 -16.52
C PHE A 136 2.58 -4.49 -15.37
N ARG A 137 3.57 -5.14 -14.75
CA ARG A 137 4.36 -4.54 -13.66
C ARG A 137 5.06 -3.28 -14.13
N ASP A 138 5.72 -3.33 -15.28
CA ASP A 138 6.53 -2.22 -15.79
C ASP A 138 5.64 -1.01 -16.13
N ARG A 139 4.42 -1.23 -16.61
CA ARG A 139 3.43 -0.16 -16.84
C ARG A 139 2.93 0.47 -15.54
N ILE A 140 2.70 -0.32 -14.49
CA ILE A 140 2.33 0.20 -13.17
C ILE A 140 3.49 0.95 -12.51
N VAL A 141 4.73 0.47 -12.68
CA VAL A 141 5.95 1.16 -12.21
C VAL A 141 6.17 2.46 -12.98
N GLU A 142 6.01 2.47 -14.30
CA GLU A 142 6.07 3.70 -15.10
C GLU A 142 4.97 4.69 -14.70
N TRP A 143 3.77 4.21 -14.32
CA TRP A 143 2.75 5.08 -13.74
C TRP A 143 3.17 5.68 -12.39
N GLN A 144 3.83 4.92 -11.53
CA GLN A 144 4.36 5.43 -10.27
C GLN A 144 5.38 6.56 -10.49
N HIS A 145 6.27 6.41 -11.48
CA HIS A 145 7.30 7.39 -11.81
C HIS A 145 6.76 8.59 -12.61
N HIS A 146 5.89 8.35 -13.58
CA HIS A 146 5.37 9.34 -14.52
C HIS A 146 3.83 9.31 -14.61
N PRO A 147 3.11 9.63 -13.52
CA PRO A 147 1.67 9.40 -13.42
C PRO A 147 0.84 10.19 -14.44
N GLY A 148 1.30 11.38 -14.83
CA GLY A 148 0.63 12.20 -15.83
C GLY A 148 0.67 11.60 -17.25
N ARG A 149 1.79 10.94 -17.61
CA ARG A 149 1.95 10.29 -18.92
C ARG A 149 1.19 8.98 -18.93
N ALA A 150 1.46 8.11 -17.96
CA ALA A 150 0.86 6.78 -17.90
C ALA A 150 -0.68 6.84 -17.78
N ARG A 151 -1.23 7.82 -17.04
CA ARG A 151 -2.67 8.04 -17.01
C ARG A 151 -3.28 8.19 -18.40
N LYS A 152 -2.64 8.93 -19.31
CA LYS A 152 -3.15 9.12 -20.68
C LYS A 152 -3.15 7.80 -21.46
N ILE A 153 -2.10 7.00 -21.29
CA ILE A 153 -1.97 5.68 -21.91
C ILE A 153 -3.09 4.76 -21.38
N PHE A 154 -3.27 4.68 -20.06
CA PHE A 154 -4.35 3.90 -19.45
C PHE A 154 -5.75 4.35 -19.89
N GLN A 155 -5.98 5.67 -20.01
CA GLN A 155 -7.24 6.18 -20.54
C GLN A 155 -7.45 5.77 -22.01
N GLY A 156 -6.39 5.76 -22.82
CA GLY A 156 -6.45 5.30 -24.20
C GLY A 156 -6.79 3.81 -24.29
N ASP A 157 -6.18 2.97 -23.47
CA ASP A 157 -6.48 1.54 -23.41
C ASP A 157 -7.91 1.28 -22.96
N ILE A 158 -8.35 1.94 -21.88
CA ILE A 158 -9.73 1.82 -21.38
C ILE A 158 -10.73 2.24 -22.47
N ALA A 159 -10.47 3.34 -23.17
CA ALA A 159 -11.32 3.76 -24.27
C ALA A 159 -11.33 2.73 -25.40
N ARG A 160 -10.18 2.17 -25.78
CA ARG A 160 -10.07 1.13 -26.80
C ARG A 160 -10.92 -0.09 -26.44
N TRP A 161 -10.81 -0.60 -25.22
CA TRP A 161 -11.58 -1.77 -24.78
C TRP A 161 -13.09 -1.51 -24.79
N GLN A 162 -13.53 -0.31 -24.40
CA GLN A 162 -14.94 0.07 -24.49
C GLN A 162 -15.46 0.03 -25.93
N PHE A 163 -14.66 0.46 -26.90
CA PHE A 163 -15.05 0.37 -28.32
C PHE A 163 -15.02 -1.07 -28.85
N GLU A 164 -14.14 -1.95 -28.34
CA GLU A 164 -14.09 -3.37 -28.69
C GLU A 164 -15.32 -4.12 -28.15
N ASP A 165 -15.75 -3.81 -26.92
CA ASP A 165 -16.96 -4.38 -26.31
C ASP A 165 -18.26 -3.89 -26.99
N ASP A 166 -18.28 -2.64 -27.49
CA ASP A 166 -19.42 -2.04 -28.18
C ASP A 166 -19.49 -2.35 -29.69
N ALA A 167 -18.48 -3.02 -30.26
CA ALA A 167 -18.50 -3.44 -31.66
C ALA A 167 -19.62 -4.47 -31.88
N PRO A 168 -20.51 -4.30 -32.88
CA PRO A 168 -21.56 -5.26 -33.15
C PRO A 168 -20.91 -6.61 -33.46
N ALA A 169 -21.18 -7.62 -32.64
CA ALA A 169 -20.86 -8.99 -33.00
C ALA A 169 -21.49 -9.25 -34.37
N GLU A 170 -20.67 -9.56 -35.38
CA GLU A 170 -21.20 -10.06 -36.65
C GLU A 170 -22.15 -11.22 -36.32
N PRO A 171 -23.32 -11.30 -36.97
CA PRO A 171 -24.31 -12.33 -36.69
C PRO A 171 -23.72 -13.69 -37.09
N THR A 172 -23.05 -14.33 -36.15
CA THR A 172 -22.66 -15.73 -36.26
C THR A 172 -23.95 -16.51 -36.39
N ALA A 173 -24.10 -17.17 -37.54
CA ALA A 173 -25.26 -17.96 -37.91
C ALA A 173 -25.76 -18.85 -36.76
N PRO A 174 -27.09 -19.04 -36.60
CA PRO A 174 -27.63 -19.79 -35.48
C PRO A 174 -27.08 -21.22 -35.48
N ALA A 175 -26.30 -21.54 -34.45
CA ALA A 175 -25.94 -22.90 -34.12
C ALA A 175 -27.24 -23.68 -33.89
N ARG A 176 -27.41 -24.69 -34.74
CA ARG A 176 -28.47 -25.68 -34.77
C ARG A 176 -28.84 -26.15 -33.36
N SER A 177 -30.10 -25.94 -33.02
CA SER A 177 -30.77 -26.39 -31.81
C SER A 177 -30.69 -27.91 -31.68
N ASP A 178 -29.84 -28.42 -30.79
CA ASP A 178 -29.98 -29.79 -30.30
C ASP A 178 -30.95 -29.80 -29.13
N ALA A 179 -32.08 -30.45 -29.39
CA ALA A 179 -33.24 -30.56 -28.53
C ALA A 179 -32.89 -31.27 -27.20
N ARG A 180 -33.19 -30.62 -26.09
CA ARG A 180 -33.29 -31.25 -24.76
C ARG A 180 -34.76 -31.49 -24.45
N PRO A 181 -35.20 -32.73 -24.15
CA PRO A 181 -36.57 -32.97 -23.70
C PRO A 181 -36.84 -32.28 -22.37
N ALA A 182 -37.99 -31.62 -22.29
CA ALA A 182 -38.48 -30.97 -21.09
C ALA A 182 -39.03 -32.02 -20.10
N GLU A 183 -38.61 -31.94 -18.84
CA GLU A 183 -39.43 -32.38 -17.71
C GLU A 183 -39.26 -31.40 -16.52
N THR A 184 -40.40 -30.77 -16.21
CA THR A 184 -40.98 -30.67 -14.86
C THR A 184 -40.52 -29.55 -13.90
N THR A 185 -41.44 -28.59 -13.81
CA THR A 185 -41.89 -27.82 -12.63
C THR A 185 -41.05 -26.66 -12.13
N ALA A 186 -41.56 -25.48 -12.47
CA ALA A 186 -41.27 -24.20 -11.85
C ALA A 186 -41.53 -24.20 -10.34
N VAL A 187 -40.53 -23.79 -9.56
CA VAL A 187 -40.75 -23.18 -8.24
C VAL A 187 -40.28 -21.74 -8.37
N ALA A 188 -41.24 -20.82 -8.29
CA ALA A 188 -40.96 -19.40 -8.23
C ALA A 188 -40.25 -19.05 -6.91
N PRO A 189 -39.24 -18.16 -6.89
CA PRO A 189 -38.69 -17.66 -5.65
C PRO A 189 -39.76 -16.81 -4.92
N VAL A 190 -40.12 -17.24 -3.72
CA VAL A 190 -40.96 -16.47 -2.80
C VAL A 190 -40.19 -15.22 -2.37
N PRO A 191 -40.73 -14.00 -2.48
CA PRO A 191 -40.07 -12.82 -1.97
C PRO A 191 -40.07 -12.86 -0.44
N VAL A 192 -38.89 -12.76 0.19
CA VAL A 192 -38.76 -12.58 1.64
C VAL A 192 -39.17 -11.14 1.97
N PRO A 193 -40.24 -10.89 2.74
CA PRO A 193 -40.56 -9.55 3.21
C PRO A 193 -39.53 -9.15 4.27
N TRP A 194 -38.86 -8.03 4.05
CA TRP A 194 -38.04 -7.37 5.07
C TRP A 194 -38.95 -7.02 6.27
N ARG A 195 -38.67 -7.57 7.46
CA ARG A 195 -39.40 -7.26 8.68
C ARG A 195 -38.68 -6.12 9.41
N PRO A 196 -39.31 -4.96 9.63
CA PRO A 196 -38.73 -3.92 10.47
C PRO A 196 -38.67 -4.41 11.92
N GLY A 197 -37.56 -4.06 12.59
CA GLY A 197 -37.18 -4.57 13.90
C GLY A 197 -38.21 -4.33 14.99
N SER A 198 -38.41 -5.37 15.80
CA SER A 198 -39.07 -5.31 17.10
C SER A 198 -38.24 -6.13 18.08
N ASP A 199 -37.07 -5.59 18.46
CA ASP A 199 -36.36 -6.02 19.65
C ASP A 199 -36.87 -5.20 20.83
N ASP A 200 -38.07 -5.57 21.30
CA ASP A 200 -38.48 -5.31 22.68
C ASP A 200 -38.36 -6.66 23.42
N GLN A 201 -37.16 -6.96 23.91
CA GLN A 201 -36.99 -7.88 25.03
C GLN A 201 -35.95 -7.32 26.01
N PRO A 202 -36.27 -7.27 27.31
CA PRO A 202 -35.55 -6.48 28.29
C PRO A 202 -34.19 -7.08 28.66
N ALA A 203 -33.27 -6.18 28.98
CA ALA A 203 -31.93 -6.45 29.46
C ALA A 203 -31.94 -7.28 30.75
N ALA A 204 -31.82 -8.59 30.62
CA ALA A 204 -31.44 -9.48 31.70
C ALA A 204 -30.01 -9.99 31.43
N GLU A 205 -29.06 -9.34 32.10
CA GLU A 205 -27.78 -9.87 32.57
C GLU A 205 -27.04 -10.85 31.65
N ARG A 206 -26.31 -10.31 30.68
CA ARG A 206 -25.06 -10.95 30.23
C ARG A 206 -23.89 -10.28 30.95
N ARG A 207 -23.50 -10.90 32.07
CA ARG A 207 -22.23 -10.68 32.75
C ARG A 207 -21.11 -10.77 31.70
N VAL A 208 -20.40 -9.66 31.50
CA VAL A 208 -19.18 -9.59 30.71
C VAL A 208 -18.09 -10.29 31.53
N GLU A 209 -17.69 -11.48 31.11
CA GLU A 209 -16.46 -12.11 31.58
C GLU A 209 -15.33 -11.60 30.68
N SER A 210 -14.51 -10.71 31.24
CA SER A 210 -13.32 -10.14 30.62
C SER A 210 -12.24 -11.21 30.47
N PRO A 211 -11.64 -11.42 29.28
CA PRO A 211 -10.40 -12.16 29.17
C PRO A 211 -9.23 -11.21 29.49
N ASP A 212 -8.85 -11.16 30.77
CA ASP A 212 -7.50 -10.75 31.16
C ASP A 212 -6.58 -11.99 31.21
N GLU A 213 -5.31 -11.77 30.87
CA GLU A 213 -4.16 -12.70 30.87
C GLU A 213 -4.08 -13.64 29.64
N GLN A 214 -3.05 -13.59 28.80
CA GLN A 214 -1.64 -13.77 29.18
C GLN A 214 -0.69 -13.19 28.11
N TYR A 215 -0.09 -12.02 28.40
CA TYR A 215 1.07 -11.52 27.66
C TYR A 215 2.34 -11.96 28.42
N SER A 216 3.11 -12.87 27.81
CA SER A 216 4.43 -13.26 28.32
C SER A 216 5.50 -12.46 27.55
N PRO A 217 6.30 -11.60 28.21
CA PRO A 217 7.37 -10.88 27.51
C PRO A 217 8.50 -11.83 27.10
N PRO A 218 9.24 -11.53 26.01
CA PRO A 218 10.41 -12.33 25.64
C PRO A 218 11.55 -12.13 26.65
N VAL A 219 12.10 -13.24 27.14
CA VAL A 219 13.34 -13.29 27.91
C VAL A 219 14.52 -12.82 27.04
N PRO A 220 15.38 -11.91 27.52
CA PRO A 220 16.61 -11.58 26.82
C PRO A 220 17.60 -12.76 26.86
N TYR A 221 18.15 -13.13 25.71
CA TYR A 221 19.30 -14.03 25.61
C TYR A 221 20.49 -13.43 26.36
N SER A 222 20.76 -13.94 27.56
CA SER A 222 21.97 -13.61 28.30
C SER A 222 23.08 -14.55 27.82
N ALA A 223 24.02 -13.98 27.07
CA ALA A 223 25.27 -14.61 26.69
C ALA A 223 26.18 -14.71 27.93
N ALA A 224 26.18 -15.87 28.60
CA ALA A 224 27.23 -16.24 29.55
C ALA A 224 27.22 -17.75 29.80
N ALA A 225 28.27 -18.43 29.32
CA ALA A 225 28.90 -19.63 29.89
C ALA A 225 29.42 -20.57 28.79
N ASN A 226 30.56 -20.24 28.20
CA ASN A 226 31.51 -21.25 27.74
C ASN A 226 32.91 -20.81 28.16
N SER A 227 33.17 -20.96 29.47
CA SER A 227 34.49 -20.91 30.06
C SER A 227 34.59 -22.08 31.03
N ARG A 228 34.99 -23.25 30.52
CA ARG A 228 35.66 -24.38 31.22
C ARG A 228 35.69 -25.59 30.29
N SER A 229 36.74 -25.69 29.48
CA SER A 229 37.29 -26.92 28.88
C SER A 229 38.51 -26.55 28.03
N ALA A 230 39.57 -26.04 28.65
CA ALA A 230 40.86 -25.82 27.98
C ALA A 230 42.01 -25.79 28.99
N GLU A 231 42.01 -26.73 29.94
CA GLU A 231 43.09 -26.90 30.91
C GLU A 231 43.34 -28.40 31.09
N GLU A 232 43.66 -29.10 29.99
CA GLU A 232 44.18 -30.47 30.06
C GLU A 232 45.08 -30.89 28.87
N GLU A 233 45.67 -29.93 28.14
CA GLU A 233 46.62 -30.28 27.07
C GLU A 233 47.80 -29.30 26.98
N ARG A 234 48.59 -29.26 28.06
CA ARG A 234 50.02 -28.89 28.03
C ARG A 234 50.77 -29.61 29.15
N ARG A 235 51.14 -30.87 28.88
CA ARG A 235 52.41 -31.46 29.29
C ARG A 235 52.89 -32.41 28.21
#